data_AF-A0A1G8BVY5-F1
#
_entry.id   AF-A0A1G8BVY5-F1
#
_cell.length_a   1.000
_cell.length_b   1.000
_cell.length_c   1.000
_cell.angle_alpha   90.00
_cell.angle_beta   90.00
_cell.angle_gamma   90.00
#
_symmetry.space_group_name_H-M   'P 1'
#
loop_
_entity.id
_entity.type
_entity.pdbx_description
1 polymer ?
#
loop_
_entity_poly.entity_id
_entity_poly.type
_entity_poly.pdbx_seq_one_letter_code
_entity_poly.pdbx_strand_id
1 'polypeptide(L)'
;MYDKGNLYVPDDLEILDAVVYGVLGLADNVKAPTGDDAKTYIDYLIEKEVPFYICTPCARYRLFSEDEFIAGAKLSTAAQLIDLAAESKVFSF
;
A
#
# COMPACT_ATOMS: atom_id res chain seq x y z
N MET A 1 -26.05 9.31 2.27
CA MET A 1 -26.32 10.76 2.27
C MET A 1 -24.99 11.46 2.42
N TYR A 2 -24.68 12.36 1.48
CA TYR A 2 -23.40 13.09 1.39
C TYR A 2 -23.33 14.18 2.44
N ASP A 3 -22.25 14.22 3.23
CA ASP A 3 -21.88 15.40 4.03
C ASP A 3 -20.51 15.90 3.60
N LYS A 4 -20.43 17.21 3.33
CA LYS A 4 -19.25 17.89 2.82
C LYS A 4 -18.33 18.20 4.00
N GLY A 5 -17.35 17.35 4.27
CA GLY A 5 -16.28 17.72 5.21
C GLY A 5 -15.41 16.59 5.72
N ASN A 6 -15.90 15.35 5.71
CA ASN A 6 -15.12 14.18 6.06
C ASN A 6 -15.44 13.06 5.08
N LEU A 7 -14.44 12.63 4.33
CA LEU A 7 -14.52 11.44 3.51
C LEU A 7 -14.61 10.24 4.47
N TYR A 8 -15.80 9.89 4.92
CA TYR A 8 -16.05 8.59 5.55
C TYR A 8 -16.10 7.59 4.41
N VAL A 9 -14.90 7.17 3.98
CA VAL A 9 -14.77 5.95 3.19
C VAL A 9 -15.04 4.85 4.22
N PRO A 10 -16.15 4.09 4.13
CA PRO A 10 -16.30 2.91 4.97
C PRO A 10 -15.03 2.06 4.79
N ASP A 11 -14.59 1.46 5.89
CA ASP A 11 -13.31 0.76 6.09
C ASP A 11 -13.11 -0.50 5.22
N ASP A 12 -13.62 -0.51 3.98
CA ASP A 12 -13.75 -1.67 3.10
C ASP A 12 -13.07 -1.48 1.73
N LEU A 13 -12.27 -0.41 1.53
CA LEU A 13 -11.41 -0.31 0.35
C LEU A 13 -10.10 -1.06 0.63
N GLU A 14 -9.84 -2.13 -0.10
CA GLU A 14 -8.74 -3.12 0.05
C GLU A 14 -7.31 -2.53 0.17
N ILE A 15 -7.14 -1.23 -0.07
CA ILE A 15 -5.95 -0.43 0.30
C ILE A 15 -5.59 -0.60 1.79
N LEU A 16 -6.58 -0.87 2.64
CA LEU A 16 -6.41 -0.85 4.09
C LEU A 16 -5.45 -1.92 4.61
N ASP A 17 -5.55 -3.17 4.15
CA ASP A 17 -4.74 -4.28 4.67
C ASP A 17 -3.40 -4.44 3.95
N ALA A 18 -3.32 -4.12 2.65
CA ALA A 18 -2.12 -4.29 1.84
C ALA A 18 -0.89 -3.51 2.35
N VAL A 19 -1.08 -2.53 3.23
CA VAL A 19 0.00 -1.80 3.93
C VAL A 19 1.00 -2.74 4.60
N VAL A 20 0.57 -3.93 5.04
CA VAL A 20 1.45 -4.94 5.66
C VAL A 20 2.54 -5.42 4.69
N TYR A 21 2.31 -5.45 3.38
CA TYR A 21 3.32 -5.87 2.41
C TYR A 21 4.46 -4.85 2.28
N GLY A 22 4.24 -3.61 2.69
CA GLY A 22 5.27 -2.59 2.75
C GLY A 22 6.16 -2.68 3.99
N VAL A 23 5.77 -3.46 5.01
CA VAL A 23 6.50 -3.54 6.29
C VAL A 23 7.57 -4.63 6.22
N LEU A 24 8.76 -4.33 6.72
CA LEU A 24 9.91 -5.25 6.76
C LEU A 24 9.51 -6.58 7.42
N GLY A 25 9.75 -7.68 6.69
CA GLY A 25 9.52 -9.05 7.17
C GLY A 25 8.08 -9.55 7.10
N LEU A 26 7.07 -8.69 6.95
CA LEU A 26 5.67 -9.14 6.94
C LEU A 26 5.26 -9.83 5.63
N ALA A 27 5.94 -9.55 4.52
CA ALA A 27 5.71 -10.21 3.24
C ALA A 27 6.50 -11.52 3.06
N ASP A 28 7.45 -11.83 3.95
CA ASP A 28 8.46 -12.88 3.74
C ASP A 28 7.89 -14.29 3.58
N ASN A 29 6.73 -14.55 4.20
CA ASN A 29 6.07 -15.85 4.19
C ASN A 29 4.72 -15.84 3.47
N VAL A 30 4.43 -14.78 2.71
CA VAL A 30 3.17 -14.66 1.97
C VAL A 30 3.30 -15.41 0.65
N LYS A 31 2.46 -16.43 0.47
CA LYS A 31 2.44 -17.28 -0.72
C LYS A 31 1.06 -17.30 -1.36
N ALA A 32 1.02 -17.23 -2.69
CA ALA A 32 -0.19 -17.51 -3.45
C ALA A 32 -0.50 -19.02 -3.47
N PRO A 33 -1.75 -19.44 -3.72
CA PRO A 33 -2.11 -20.85 -3.90
C PRO A 33 -1.34 -21.56 -5.02
N THR A 34 -0.82 -20.81 -5.99
CA THR A 34 0.04 -21.28 -7.08
C THR A 34 1.47 -21.58 -6.64
N GLY A 35 1.85 -21.21 -5.42
CA GLY A 35 3.19 -21.39 -4.85
C GLY A 35 4.11 -20.18 -5.02
N ASP A 36 3.64 -19.11 -5.65
CA ASP A 36 4.39 -17.86 -5.85
C ASP A 36 4.65 -17.13 -4.53
N ASP A 37 5.91 -16.74 -4.29
CA ASP A 37 6.36 -16.00 -3.11
C ASP A 37 6.24 -14.48 -3.32
N ALA A 38 5.45 -13.79 -2.49
CA ALA A 38 5.26 -12.34 -2.62
C ALA A 38 6.58 -11.56 -2.49
N LYS A 39 7.47 -12.02 -1.60
CA LYS A 39 8.78 -11.40 -1.36
C LYS A 39 9.62 -11.30 -2.63
N THR A 40 9.60 -12.32 -3.48
CA THR A 40 10.38 -12.33 -4.74
C THR A 40 9.97 -11.18 -5.66
N TYR A 41 8.68 -10.89 -5.76
CA TYR A 41 8.18 -9.80 -6.58
C TYR A 41 8.44 -8.43 -5.93
N ILE A 42 8.32 -8.32 -4.61
CA ILE A 42 8.63 -7.08 -3.88
C ILE A 42 10.12 -6.74 -4.00
N ASP A 43 11.02 -7.70 -3.79
CA ASP A 43 12.47 -7.50 -3.93
C ASP A 43 12.82 -7.07 -5.36
N TYR A 44 12.19 -7.67 -6.37
CA TYR A 44 12.35 -7.24 -7.76
C TYR A 44 11.94 -5.78 -7.99
N LEU A 45 10.80 -5.35 -7.43
CA LEU A 45 10.32 -3.97 -7.55
C LEU A 45 11.25 -2.99 -6.81
N ILE A 46 11.80 -3.37 -5.65
CA ILE A 46 12.81 -2.59 -4.93
C ILE A 46 14.08 -2.44 -5.79
N GLU A 47 14.58 -3.53 -6.39
CA GLU A 47 15.75 -3.51 -7.27
C GLU A 47 15.55 -2.61 -8.49
N LYS A 48 14.31 -2.52 -9.00
CA LYS A 48 13.92 -1.63 -10.10
C LYS A 48 13.55 -0.22 -9.65
N GLU A 49 13.76 0.11 -8.37
CA GLU A 49 13.47 1.41 -7.78
C GLU A 49 12.02 1.88 -8.02
N VAL A 50 11.08 0.93 -8.09
CA VAL A 50 9.66 1.26 -8.26
C VAL A 50 9.15 1.92 -6.98
N PRO A 51 8.47 3.08 -7.06
CA PRO A 51 7.98 3.76 -5.87
C PRO A 51 6.81 3.02 -5.23
N PHE A 52 6.84 2.87 -3.90
CA PHE A 52 5.74 2.33 -3.12
C PHE A 52 5.06 3.46 -2.33
N TYR A 53 3.80 3.76 -2.64
CA TYR A 53 3.01 4.74 -1.90
C TYR A 53 2.14 4.03 -0.87
N ILE A 54 2.45 4.25 0.41
CA ILE A 54 1.77 3.60 1.52
C ILE A 54 0.72 4.54 2.10
N CYS A 55 -0.51 4.07 2.23
CA CYS A 55 -1.61 4.83 2.82
C CYS A 55 -1.29 5.24 4.28
N THR A 56 -1.15 6.56 4.51
CA THR A 56 -0.82 7.13 5.84
C THR A 56 -1.80 6.71 6.94
N PRO A 57 -3.14 6.88 6.80
CA PRO A 57 -4.06 6.46 7.86
C PRO A 57 -4.04 4.94 8.09
N CYS A 58 -3.84 4.14 7.03
CA CYS A 58 -3.79 2.68 7.11
C CYS A 58 -2.59 2.18 7.93
N ALA A 59 -1.41 2.79 7.72
CA ALA A 59 -0.20 2.55 8.49
C ALA A 59 -0.35 2.97 9.96
N ARG A 60 -0.84 4.19 10.20
CA ARG A 60 -1.00 4.75 11.55
C ARG A 60 -2.01 3.98 12.39
N TYR A 61 -3.12 3.54 11.79
CA TYR A 61 -4.12 2.71 12.47
C TYR A 61 -3.53 1.39 12.97
N ARG A 62 -2.52 0.85 12.26
CA ARG A 62 -1.79 -0.37 12.62
C ARG A 62 -0.51 -0.11 13.42
N LEU A 63 -0.27 1.14 13.81
CA LEU A 63 0.87 1.59 14.61
C LEU A 63 2.24 1.34 13.96
N PHE A 64 2.30 1.28 12.63
CA PHE A 64 3.58 1.18 11.91
C PHE A 64 4.27 2.54 11.84
N SER A 65 5.57 2.52 12.10
CA SER A 65 6.49 3.65 12.01
C SER A 65 7.17 3.68 10.63
N GLU A 66 7.61 4.86 10.19
CA GLU A 66 8.17 5.03 8.84
C GLU A 66 9.46 4.23 8.60
N ASP A 67 10.24 3.97 9.65
CA ASP A 67 11.47 3.18 9.64
C ASP A 67 11.24 1.67 9.57
N GLU A 68 9.99 1.22 9.71
CA GLU A 68 9.61 -0.19 9.58
C GLU A 68 9.28 -0.57 8.13
N PHE A 69 9.23 0.38 7.19
CA PHE A 69 8.91 0.10 5.80
C PHE A 69 10.11 -0.29 4.94
N ILE A 70 9.84 -1.05 3.88
CA ILE A 70 10.81 -1.44 2.84
C ILE A 70 11.42 -0.21 2.13
N ALA A 71 12.58 -0.41 1.54
CA ALA A 71 13.25 0.62 0.74
C ALA A 71 12.33 1.11 -0.41
N GLY A 72 12.26 2.43 -0.60
CA GLY A 72 11.41 3.04 -1.62
C GLY A 72 9.96 3.28 -1.20
N ALA A 73 9.54 2.79 -0.03
CA ALA A 73 8.24 3.10 0.54
C ALA A 73 8.16 4.52 1.09
N LYS A 74 7.03 5.18 0.83
CA LYS A 74 6.73 6.52 1.31
C LYS A 74 5.29 6.59 1.78
N LEU A 75 5.06 7.15 2.97
CA LEU A 75 3.71 7.49 3.40
C LEU A 75 3.10 8.53 2.46
N SER A 76 1.87 8.29 2.05
CA SER A 76 1.13 9.06 1.06
C SER A 76 -0.32 9.22 1.48
N THR A 77 -1.02 10.17 0.85
CA THR A 77 -2.40 10.53 1.16
C THR A 77 -3.33 10.13 0.03
N ALA A 78 -4.64 10.09 0.30
CA ALA A 78 -5.65 9.83 -0.71
C ALA A 78 -5.57 10.82 -1.90
N ALA A 79 -5.18 12.08 -1.67
CA ALA A 79 -5.05 13.06 -2.74
C ALA A 79 -4.02 12.63 -3.79
N GLN A 80 -2.83 12.19 -3.36
CA GLN A 80 -1.79 11.71 -4.27
C GLN A 80 -2.23 10.46 -5.04
N LEU A 81 -2.95 9.54 -4.38
CA LEU A 81 -3.52 8.37 -5.07
C LEU A 81 -4.50 8.79 -6.17
N ILE A 82 -5.39 9.74 -5.87
CA ILE A 82 -6.37 10.24 -6.84
C ILE A 82 -5.67 10.88 -8.03
N ASP A 83 -4.64 11.70 -7.81
CA ASP A 83 -3.86 12.33 -8.88
C ASP A 83 -3.16 11.28 -9.75
N LEU A 84 -2.49 10.30 -9.14
CA LEU A 84 -1.83 9.20 -9.88
C LEU A 84 -2.83 8.38 -10.70
N ALA A 85 -4.01 8.09 -10.12
CA ALA A 85 -5.06 7.33 -10.77
C ALA A 85 -5.70 8.08 -11.94
N ALA A 86 -5.82 9.41 -11.85
CA ALA A 86 -6.36 10.24 -12.92
C ALA A 86 -5.46 10.28 -14.16
N GLU A 87 -4.14 10.19 -13.96
CA GLU A 87 -3.15 10.29 -15.04
C GLU A 87 -2.64 8.92 -15.55
N SER A 88 -3.02 7.83 -14.89
CA SER A 88 -2.51 6.48 -15.16
C SER A 88 -3.61 5.49 -15.56
N LYS A 89 -3.20 4.39 -16.20
CA LYS A 89 -4.05 3.19 -16.27
C LYS A 89 -3.94 2.46 -14.93
N VAL A 90 -5.07 2.28 -14.25
CA VAL A 90 -5.13 1.66 -12.92
C VAL A 90 -5.52 0.20 -13.04
N PHE A 91 -4.77 -0.68 -12.37
CA PHE A 91 -5.17 -2.04 -12.08
C PHE A 91 -5.68 -2.11 -10.64
N SER A 92 -6.80 -2.81 -10.42
CA SER A 92 -7.39 -3.07 -9.10
C SER A 92 -7.52 -4.57 -8.92
N PHE A 93 -7.17 -5.07 -7.73
CA PHE A 93 -7.05 -6.50 -7.40
C PHE A 93 -7.79 -6.81 -6.12
#